data_AF-A0A2L0EPT0-F1
#
_entry.id   AF-A0A2L0EPT0-F1
#
_cell.length_a   1.000
_cell.length_b   1.000
_cell.length_c   1.000
_cell.angle_alpha   90.00
_cell.angle_beta   90.00
_cell.angle_gamma   90.00
#
_symmetry.space_group_name_H-M   'P 1'
#
loop_
_entity.id
_entity.type
_entity.pdbx_description
1 polymer ?
#
loop_
_entity_poly.entity_id
_entity_poly.type
_entity_poly.pdbx_seq_one_letter_code
_entity_poly.pdbx_strand_id
1 'polypeptide(L)'
;MSDPKRWVEAGGGAPEGARELLRVASRPRVMTPAEFARTAARVPPLAAPAAAGAGSTLPMWVKGIFLAAGIGLGGAAIYGVVQRTQGSAAPAALEHLPASRLLASARDVVSAPEPAAAAPAPVVEERPPAPAPEPSRQPPRNPRPAAPAEAAMPEDGVGREAKLLEQARAALTQSPAAALAAVNQHRTEFPRGQLVAEREFLAIQVLARLGRADEARARAEAFLARFPSSPNADRVRRLASMDP
;
A
#
# COMPACT_ATOMS: atom_id res chain seq x y z
N MET A 1 -11.89 47.25 -1.67
CA MET A 1 -10.96 46.54 -2.58
C MET A 1 -11.67 46.34 -3.92
N SER A 2 -10.95 46.34 -5.04
CA SER A 2 -11.53 46.00 -6.35
C SER A 2 -11.79 44.50 -6.44
N ASP A 3 -12.87 44.10 -7.11
CA ASP A 3 -13.23 42.70 -7.34
C ASP A 3 -12.15 42.02 -8.22
N PRO A 4 -11.62 40.83 -7.85
CA PRO A 4 -10.62 40.14 -8.66
C PRO A 4 -11.16 39.75 -10.04
N LYS A 5 -10.51 40.27 -11.10
CA LYS A 5 -10.82 39.95 -12.50
C LYS A 5 -10.79 38.43 -12.74
N ARG A 6 -11.86 37.87 -13.29
CA ARG A 6 -11.95 36.42 -13.55
C ARG A 6 -11.40 36.10 -14.92
N TRP A 7 -10.64 35.00 -15.04
CA TRP A 7 -10.09 34.53 -16.32
C TRP A 7 -11.15 34.17 -17.38
N VAL A 8 -12.41 33.98 -16.97
CA VAL A 8 -13.55 33.75 -17.87
C VAL A 8 -14.08 35.05 -18.50
N GLU A 9 -13.83 36.21 -17.87
CA GLU A 9 -14.31 37.53 -18.29
C GLU A 9 -13.45 38.13 -19.43
N ALA A 10 -14.00 39.10 -20.16
CA ALA A 10 -13.26 39.79 -21.20
C ALA A 10 -12.23 40.73 -20.53
N GLY A 11 -10.95 40.62 -20.91
CA GLY A 11 -9.87 41.34 -20.25
C GLY A 11 -9.42 40.72 -18.91
N GLY A 12 -9.80 39.48 -18.61
CA GLY A 12 -9.38 38.75 -17.41
C GLY A 12 -7.91 38.31 -17.39
N GLY A 13 -7.13 38.54 -18.46
CA GLY A 13 -5.70 38.19 -18.52
C GLY A 13 -5.41 36.68 -18.63
N ALA A 14 -6.39 35.88 -19.06
CA ALA A 14 -6.20 34.45 -19.29
C ALA A 14 -5.22 34.19 -20.47
N PRO A 15 -4.33 33.20 -20.37
CA PRO A 15 -3.53 32.72 -21.50
C PRO A 15 -4.38 32.25 -22.69
N GLU A 16 -3.77 32.18 -23.87
CA GLU A 16 -4.42 31.67 -25.08
C GLU A 16 -4.96 30.24 -24.86
N GLY A 17 -6.15 29.96 -25.39
CA GLY A 17 -6.88 28.70 -25.17
C GLY A 17 -7.45 28.50 -23.75
N ALA A 18 -6.81 29.01 -22.69
CA ALA A 18 -7.23 28.79 -21.31
C ALA A 18 -8.66 29.28 -21.02
N ARG A 19 -9.07 30.40 -21.62
CA ARG A 19 -10.43 30.93 -21.51
C ARG A 19 -11.48 30.00 -22.13
N GLU A 20 -11.13 29.32 -23.21
CA GLU A 20 -12.05 28.39 -23.90
C GLU A 20 -12.15 27.08 -23.15
N LEU A 21 -11.02 26.55 -22.66
CA LEU A 21 -11.00 25.42 -21.73
C LEU A 21 -11.86 25.67 -20.49
N LEU A 22 -11.81 26.87 -19.89
CA LEU A 22 -12.64 27.25 -18.74
C LEU A 22 -14.14 27.42 -19.05
N ARG A 23 -14.52 27.61 -20.32
CA ARG A 23 -15.93 27.63 -20.77
C ARG A 23 -16.47 26.23 -21.04
N VAL A 24 -15.65 25.37 -21.65
CA VAL A 24 -15.99 23.99 -21.99
C VAL A 24 -15.94 23.07 -20.75
N ALA A 25 -15.08 23.38 -19.77
CA ALA A 25 -15.01 22.65 -18.51
C ALA A 25 -16.35 22.67 -17.76
N SER A 26 -16.83 21.48 -17.38
CA SER A 26 -18.03 21.35 -16.56
C SER A 26 -17.88 22.10 -15.24
N ARG A 27 -18.88 22.89 -14.86
CA ARG A 27 -18.86 23.61 -13.58
C ARG A 27 -18.69 22.61 -12.42
N PRO A 28 -17.74 22.81 -11.49
CA PRO A 28 -17.60 21.97 -10.32
C PRO A 28 -18.92 21.87 -9.56
N ARG A 29 -19.32 20.66 -9.16
CA ARG A 29 -20.51 20.47 -8.33
C ARG A 29 -20.28 21.19 -7.00
N VAL A 30 -21.20 22.08 -6.61
CA VAL A 30 -21.18 22.74 -5.30
C VAL A 30 -21.23 21.67 -4.22
N MET A 31 -20.27 21.69 -3.28
CA MET A 31 -20.26 20.77 -2.14
C MET A 31 -21.43 21.08 -1.21
N THR A 32 -22.08 20.03 -0.71
CA THR A 32 -23.11 20.18 0.33
C THR A 32 -22.46 20.60 1.67
N PRO A 33 -23.21 21.25 2.58
CA PRO A 33 -22.68 21.62 3.91
C PRO A 33 -22.12 20.42 4.69
N ALA A 34 -22.72 19.23 4.56
CA ALA A 34 -22.27 18.02 5.22
C ALA A 34 -20.94 17.49 4.65
N GLU A 35 -20.73 17.59 3.33
CA GLU A 35 -19.46 17.25 2.69
C GLU A 35 -18.37 18.25 3.10
N PHE A 36 -18.68 19.54 3.10
CA PHE A 36 -17.76 20.59 3.56
C PHE A 36 -17.33 20.37 5.02
N ALA A 37 -18.27 20.07 5.92
CA ALA A 37 -17.97 19.78 7.32
C ALA A 37 -17.04 18.55 7.50
N ARG A 38 -17.29 17.46 6.75
CA ARG A 38 -16.41 16.27 6.76
C ARG A 38 -15.00 16.57 6.23
N THR A 39 -14.88 17.45 5.25
CA THR A 39 -13.57 17.86 4.71
C THR A 39 -12.84 18.78 5.68
N ALA A 40 -13.53 19.77 6.26
CA ALA A 40 -12.99 20.68 7.26
C ALA A 40 -12.50 19.93 8.51
N ALA A 41 -13.24 18.91 8.99
CA ALA A 41 -12.84 18.08 10.12
C ALA A 41 -11.57 17.24 9.88
N ARG A 42 -11.10 17.11 8.63
CA ARG A 42 -9.85 16.41 8.27
C ARG A 42 -8.66 17.33 8.05
N VAL A 43 -8.89 18.64 7.95
CA VAL A 43 -7.82 19.64 7.83
C VAL A 43 -7.50 20.12 9.25
N PRO A 44 -6.32 19.82 9.81
CA PRO A 44 -5.96 20.36 11.12
C PRO A 44 -5.97 21.90 11.02
N PRO A 45 -6.54 22.61 12.01
CA PRO A 45 -6.52 24.06 11.99
C PRO A 45 -5.07 24.52 11.94
N LEU A 46 -4.73 25.29 10.91
CA LEU A 46 -3.47 26.02 10.86
C LEU A 46 -3.50 26.99 12.04
N ALA A 47 -2.81 26.62 13.12
CA ALA A 47 -2.63 27.49 14.27
C ALA A 47 -1.97 28.77 13.77
N ALA A 48 -2.74 29.87 13.72
CA ALA A 48 -2.16 31.17 13.49
C ALA A 48 -1.05 31.35 14.54
N PRO A 49 0.18 31.75 14.15
CA PRO A 49 1.21 32.01 15.13
C PRO A 49 0.64 33.06 16.08
N ALA A 50 0.59 32.73 17.38
CA ALA A 50 0.05 33.63 18.38
C ALA A 50 0.78 34.96 18.23
N ALA A 51 0.03 36.01 17.87
CA ALA A 51 0.59 37.33 17.69
C ALA A 51 1.04 37.83 19.07
N ALA A 52 2.29 37.53 19.41
CA ALA A 52 2.92 37.97 20.65
C ALA A 52 2.96 39.49 20.62
N GLY A 53 1.98 40.11 21.26
CA GLY A 53 1.92 41.54 21.51
C GLY A 53 3.08 41.93 22.41
N ALA A 54 4.21 42.24 21.81
CA ALA A 54 5.41 42.72 22.47
C ALA A 54 5.89 43.97 21.75
N GLY A 55 5.46 45.13 22.25
CA GLY A 55 6.02 46.41 21.84
C GLY A 55 7.51 46.42 22.16
N SER A 56 8.35 46.39 21.13
CA SER A 56 9.80 46.57 21.27
C SER A 56 10.33 47.36 20.08
N THR A 57 10.95 48.50 20.38
CA THR A 57 11.47 49.47 19.42
C THR A 57 12.86 49.06 18.95
N LEU A 58 12.94 48.05 18.06
CA LEU A 58 14.20 47.56 17.49
C LEU A 58 14.20 47.62 15.94
N PRO A 59 15.32 48.02 15.30
CA PRO A 59 15.34 48.36 13.88
C PRO A 59 15.11 47.18 12.92
N MET A 60 14.66 47.53 11.71
CA MET A 60 14.05 46.62 10.74
C MET A 60 14.96 45.49 10.22
N TRP A 61 16.28 45.64 10.34
CA TRP A 61 17.29 44.71 9.81
C TRP A 61 17.30 43.31 10.43
N VAL A 62 16.80 43.12 11.66
CA VAL A 62 16.78 41.79 12.32
C VAL A 62 15.67 40.89 11.77
N LYS A 63 14.60 41.45 11.20
CA LYS A 63 13.47 40.67 10.67
C LYS A 63 13.84 39.76 9.49
N GLY A 64 14.94 40.02 8.79
CA GLY A 64 15.44 39.15 7.71
C GLY A 64 15.93 37.78 8.19
N ILE A 65 16.41 37.66 9.42
CA ILE A 65 17.03 36.43 9.94
C ILE A 65 15.99 35.33 10.21
N PHE A 66 14.78 35.70 10.64
CA PHE A 66 13.72 34.73 10.93
C PHE A 66 13.11 34.05 9.68
N LEU A 67 13.26 34.65 8.49
CA LEU A 67 12.83 33.99 7.24
C LEU A 67 13.87 32.96 6.74
N ALA A 68 15.15 33.14 7.07
CA ALA A 68 16.21 32.20 6.73
C ALA A 68 16.23 30.96 7.66
N ALA A 69 15.99 31.15 8.96
CA ALA A 69 16.04 30.06 9.94
C ALA A 69 14.95 28.97 9.73
N GLY A 70 13.77 29.35 9.25
CA GLY A 70 12.67 28.42 8.98
C GLY A 70 12.95 27.44 7.83
N ILE A 71 13.68 27.89 6.80
CA ILE A 71 14.10 27.04 5.68
C ILE A 71 15.30 26.17 6.09
N GLY A 72 16.18 26.70 6.96
CA GLY A 72 17.38 26.02 7.45
C GLY A 72 17.11 24.68 8.14
N LEU A 73 16.14 24.61 9.07
CA LEU A 73 15.83 23.35 9.78
C LEU A 73 15.23 22.28 8.85
N GLY A 74 14.32 22.67 7.96
CA GLY A 74 13.72 21.74 6.99
C GLY A 74 14.75 21.21 5.99
N GLY A 75 15.61 22.10 5.47
CA GLY A 75 16.72 21.73 4.59
C GLY A 75 17.74 20.82 5.27
N ALA A 76 18.12 21.09 6.52
CA ALA A 76 19.07 20.28 7.27
C ALA A 76 18.53 18.86 7.58
N ALA A 77 17.23 18.72 7.87
CA ALA A 77 16.62 17.42 8.08
C ALA A 77 16.63 16.55 6.80
N ILE A 78 16.30 17.14 5.65
CA ILE A 78 16.32 16.46 4.35
C ILE A 78 17.77 16.12 3.95
N TYR A 79 18.70 17.07 4.10
CA TYR A 79 20.13 16.88 3.79
C TYR A 79 20.77 15.80 4.67
N GLY A 80 20.44 15.75 5.97
CA GLY A 80 20.93 14.74 6.90
C GLY A 80 20.46 13.32 6.56
N VAL A 81 19.24 13.15 6.02
CA VAL A 81 18.75 11.86 5.53
C VAL A 81 19.48 11.43 4.26
N VAL A 82 19.72 12.36 3.32
CA VAL A 82 20.44 12.09 2.06
C VAL A 82 21.93 11.78 2.29
N GLN A 83 22.59 12.46 3.22
CA GLN A 83 23.97 12.15 3.64
C GLN A 83 24.07 10.75 4.26
N ARG A 84 23.09 10.37 5.09
CA ARG A 84 23.09 9.06 5.79
C ARG A 84 22.94 7.87 4.82
N THR A 85 22.41 8.07 3.61
CA THR A 85 22.36 7.02 2.57
C THR A 85 23.60 6.97 1.68
N GLN A 86 24.43 8.02 1.62
CA GLN A 86 25.68 8.04 0.84
C GLN A 86 26.89 7.53 1.64
N GLY A 87 26.81 7.49 2.97
CA GLY A 87 27.87 6.98 3.85
C GLY A 87 27.98 5.45 3.98
N SER A 88 27.19 4.66 3.21
CA SER A 88 27.40 3.21 3.15
C SER A 88 28.60 2.90 2.27
N ALA A 89 29.76 2.76 2.91
CA ALA A 89 30.94 2.18 2.27
C ALA A 89 30.58 0.88 1.55
N ALA A 90 31.15 0.68 0.36
CA ALA A 90 31.02 -0.57 -0.37
C ALA A 90 31.41 -1.75 0.54
N PRO A 91 30.73 -2.91 0.45
CA PRO A 91 31.05 -4.04 1.31
C PRO A 91 32.43 -4.61 0.97
N ALA A 92 33.43 -4.24 1.77
CA ALA A 92 34.76 -4.85 1.82
C ALA A 92 34.73 -6.38 2.12
N ALA A 93 33.54 -6.93 2.37
CA ALA A 93 33.26 -8.35 2.49
C ALA A 93 33.43 -9.16 1.17
N LEU A 94 33.48 -8.52 0.00
CA LEU A 94 33.74 -9.23 -1.27
C LEU A 94 35.22 -9.57 -1.49
N GLU A 95 36.14 -8.88 -0.82
CA GLU A 95 37.60 -9.09 -0.98
C GLU A 95 38.12 -10.33 -0.22
N HIS A 96 37.31 -10.90 0.67
CA HIS A 96 37.68 -12.02 1.55
C HIS A 96 36.93 -13.33 1.27
N LEU A 97 36.29 -13.47 0.10
CA LEU A 97 35.68 -14.75 -0.31
C LEU A 97 36.75 -15.70 -0.88
N PRO A 98 37.12 -16.79 -0.18
CA PRO A 98 38.12 -17.72 -0.71
C PRO A 98 37.57 -18.49 -1.90
N ALA A 99 38.34 -18.57 -2.99
CA ALA A 99 37.95 -19.23 -4.24
C ALA A 99 37.49 -20.68 -4.06
N SER A 100 37.92 -21.36 -2.99
CA SER A 100 37.47 -22.70 -2.61
C SER A 100 35.95 -22.82 -2.37
N ARG A 101 35.26 -21.75 -1.91
CA ARG A 101 33.79 -21.78 -1.79
C ARG A 101 33.08 -21.79 -3.15
N LEU A 102 33.64 -21.13 -4.15
CA LEU A 102 33.05 -21.07 -5.50
C LEU A 102 33.16 -22.43 -6.21
N LEU A 103 34.29 -23.14 -6.05
CA LEU A 103 34.44 -24.50 -6.61
C LEU A 103 33.57 -25.54 -5.91
N ALA A 104 33.30 -25.41 -4.60
CA ALA A 104 32.40 -26.32 -3.89
C ALA A 104 30.96 -26.21 -4.41
N SER A 105 30.45 -24.98 -4.56
CA SER A 105 29.09 -24.72 -5.04
C SER A 105 28.82 -25.18 -6.48
N ALA A 106 29.85 -25.41 -7.30
CA ALA A 106 29.71 -25.90 -8.66
C ALA A 106 29.54 -27.43 -8.75
N ARG A 107 29.78 -28.18 -7.66
CA ARG A 107 29.85 -29.65 -7.70
C ARG A 107 28.54 -30.37 -7.34
N ASP A 108 27.65 -29.72 -6.58
CA ASP A 108 26.37 -30.31 -6.13
C ASP A 108 25.24 -30.28 -7.19
N VAL A 109 25.47 -29.71 -8.38
CA VAL A 109 24.44 -29.58 -9.44
C VAL A 109 24.33 -30.85 -10.32
N VAL A 110 25.25 -31.82 -10.20
CA VAL A 110 25.32 -33.01 -11.07
C VAL A 110 24.86 -34.28 -10.34
N SER A 111 23.65 -34.25 -9.76
CA SER A 111 22.97 -35.45 -9.25
C SER A 111 21.44 -35.28 -9.29
N ALA A 112 20.88 -35.44 -10.49
CA ALA A 112 19.45 -35.61 -10.69
C ALA A 112 19.12 -37.12 -10.73
N PRO A 113 18.23 -37.64 -9.87
CA PRO A 113 17.64 -38.96 -10.05
C PRO A 113 16.45 -38.89 -11.02
N GLU A 114 16.39 -39.91 -11.88
CA GLU A 114 15.48 -40.04 -13.03
C GLU A 114 14.05 -40.47 -12.64
N PRO A 115 12.99 -39.98 -13.32
CA PRO A 115 11.61 -40.32 -12.99
C PRO A 115 11.17 -41.64 -13.63
N ALA A 116 11.07 -42.71 -12.84
CA ALA A 116 10.50 -43.99 -13.27
C ALA A 116 8.96 -43.95 -13.41
N ALA A 117 8.43 -44.68 -14.39
CA ALA A 117 7.03 -44.60 -14.83
C ALA A 117 6.12 -45.74 -14.32
N ALA A 118 4.80 -45.49 -14.43
CA ALA A 118 3.69 -46.44 -14.56
C ALA A 118 3.33 -47.43 -13.42
N ALA A 119 2.15 -47.16 -12.81
CA ALA A 119 0.97 -48.03 -12.57
C ALA A 119 1.10 -49.59 -12.67
N PRO A 120 0.30 -50.39 -11.91
CA PRO A 120 -1.13 -50.14 -11.62
C PRO A 120 -1.65 -50.50 -10.20
N ALA A 121 -2.95 -50.25 -9.98
CA ALA A 121 -3.67 -50.50 -8.74
C ALA A 121 -4.35 -51.90 -8.69
N PRO A 122 -4.70 -52.40 -7.48
CA PRO A 122 -5.72 -53.43 -7.29
C PRO A 122 -7.05 -52.84 -6.77
N VAL A 123 -8.17 -53.38 -7.26
CA VAL A 123 -9.56 -53.07 -6.84
C VAL A 123 -10.17 -54.30 -6.15
N VAL A 124 -10.46 -54.20 -4.84
CA VAL A 124 -11.15 -55.18 -3.96
C VAL A 124 -11.62 -54.38 -2.71
N GLU A 125 -12.83 -54.45 -2.13
CA GLU A 125 -14.15 -54.99 -2.50
C GLU A 125 -15.21 -54.11 -1.79
N GLU A 126 -16.37 -53.84 -2.39
CA GLU A 126 -17.54 -53.33 -1.66
C GLU A 126 -18.31 -54.47 -0.97
N ARG A 127 -18.65 -54.32 0.33
CA ARG A 127 -19.64 -55.20 0.99
C ARG A 127 -20.71 -54.40 1.75
N PRO A 128 -22.02 -54.58 1.43
CA PRO A 128 -23.15 -53.86 2.04
C PRO A 128 -23.41 -54.14 3.55
N PRO A 129 -24.28 -53.33 4.22
CA PRO A 129 -24.38 -53.24 5.68
C PRO A 129 -25.50 -54.06 6.34
N ALA A 130 -25.41 -54.23 7.67
CA ALA A 130 -26.43 -54.82 8.56
C ALA A 130 -26.36 -54.12 9.96
N PRO A 131 -27.37 -54.20 10.85
CA PRO A 131 -28.03 -52.99 11.36
C PRO A 131 -27.65 -52.55 12.78
N ALA A 132 -28.04 -51.32 13.11
CA ALA A 132 -27.81 -50.68 14.40
C ALA A 132 -28.76 -51.15 15.53
N PRO A 133 -28.32 -51.16 16.79
CA PRO A 133 -29.18 -51.02 17.95
C PRO A 133 -29.50 -49.54 18.23
N GLU A 134 -30.68 -49.28 18.80
CA GLU A 134 -31.29 -47.94 18.89
C GLU A 134 -30.60 -46.98 19.89
N PRO A 135 -30.62 -45.65 19.62
CA PRO A 135 -30.13 -44.66 20.57
C PRO A 135 -31.14 -44.39 21.71
N SER A 136 -30.70 -44.54 22.96
CA SER A 136 -31.46 -44.10 24.13
C SER A 136 -31.84 -42.61 24.03
N ARG A 137 -33.14 -42.33 24.07
CA ARG A 137 -33.69 -40.97 24.07
C ARG A 137 -33.32 -40.22 25.36
N GLN A 138 -32.28 -39.39 25.31
CA GLN A 138 -32.17 -38.25 26.22
C GLN A 138 -33.00 -37.08 25.66
N PRO A 139 -33.76 -36.33 26.48
CA PRO A 139 -34.54 -35.20 26.01
C PRO A 139 -33.60 -34.08 25.53
N PRO A 140 -33.93 -33.38 24.43
CA PRO A 140 -33.12 -32.28 23.94
C PRO A 140 -33.13 -31.14 24.96
N ARG A 141 -32.01 -30.95 25.66
CA ARG A 141 -31.72 -29.66 26.28
C ARG A 141 -31.51 -28.68 25.13
N ASN A 142 -32.51 -27.83 24.87
CA ASN A 142 -32.35 -26.71 23.95
C ASN A 142 -31.04 -25.97 24.28
N PRO A 143 -30.05 -25.92 23.36
CA PRO A 143 -29.13 -24.81 23.39
C PRO A 143 -29.99 -23.59 23.07
N ARG A 144 -30.38 -22.85 24.12
CA ARG A 144 -30.83 -21.47 23.99
C ARG A 144 -29.84 -20.81 23.03
N PRO A 145 -30.27 -20.18 21.92
CA PRO A 145 -29.34 -19.42 21.10
C PRO A 145 -28.62 -18.48 22.05
N ALA A 146 -27.31 -18.71 22.22
CA ALA A 146 -26.45 -17.63 22.63
C ALA A 146 -26.73 -16.58 21.56
N ALA A 147 -27.30 -15.43 21.98
CA ALA A 147 -27.28 -14.25 21.14
C ALA A 147 -25.85 -14.15 20.58
N PRO A 148 -25.66 -13.80 19.30
CA PRO A 148 -24.34 -13.53 18.80
C PRO A 148 -23.66 -12.65 19.84
N ALA A 149 -22.60 -13.16 20.46
CA ALA A 149 -21.70 -12.26 21.15
C ALA A 149 -21.32 -11.30 20.05
N GLU A 150 -21.76 -10.03 20.17
CA GLU A 150 -21.24 -8.96 19.35
C GLU A 150 -19.75 -8.98 19.62
N ALA A 151 -19.04 -9.69 18.73
CA ALA A 151 -17.61 -9.83 18.78
C ALA A 151 -17.13 -8.41 18.66
N ALA A 152 -16.72 -7.84 19.81
CA ALA A 152 -16.54 -6.42 20.01
C ALA A 152 -15.86 -5.88 18.77
N MET A 153 -16.57 -5.02 18.02
CA MET A 153 -16.10 -4.58 16.71
C MET A 153 -14.66 -4.13 16.91
N PRO A 154 -13.67 -4.69 16.19
CA PRO A 154 -12.32 -4.22 16.34
C PRO A 154 -12.30 -2.81 15.75
N GLU A 155 -12.55 -1.81 16.60
CA GLU A 155 -12.89 -0.43 16.22
C GLU A 155 -11.87 0.18 15.24
N ASP A 156 -10.62 -0.28 15.29
CA ASP A 156 -9.53 0.12 14.39
C ASP A 156 -9.05 -0.99 13.42
N GLY A 157 -9.88 -1.98 13.07
CA GLY A 157 -9.48 -3.07 12.15
C GLY A 157 -8.96 -2.56 10.81
N VAL A 158 -9.77 -1.75 10.12
CA VAL A 158 -9.41 -1.13 8.83
C VAL A 158 -8.31 -0.09 8.99
N GLY A 159 -8.23 0.60 10.13
CA GLY A 159 -7.16 1.55 10.43
C GLY A 159 -5.78 0.88 10.51
N ARG A 160 -5.70 -0.31 11.12
CA ARG A 160 -4.48 -1.12 11.16
C ARG A 160 -4.12 -1.70 9.79
N GLU A 161 -5.10 -2.22 9.03
CA GLU A 161 -4.91 -2.64 7.63
C GLU A 161 -4.29 -1.51 6.79
N ALA A 162 -4.91 -0.32 6.83
CA ALA A 162 -4.47 0.85 6.07
C ALA A 162 -3.06 1.31 6.44
N LYS A 163 -2.72 1.33 7.74
CA LYS A 163 -1.38 1.70 8.22
C LYS A 163 -0.29 0.77 7.67
N LEU A 164 -0.55 -0.53 7.64
CA LEU A 164 0.41 -1.53 7.17
C LEU A 164 0.59 -1.48 5.64
N LEU A 165 -0.48 -1.21 4.89
CA LEU A 165 -0.39 -1.00 3.44
C LEU A 165 0.26 0.35 3.07
N GLU A 166 0.10 1.39 3.88
CA GLU A 166 0.80 2.66 3.68
C GLU A 166 2.31 2.52 3.94
N GLN A 167 2.72 1.73 4.93
CA GLN A 167 4.13 1.36 5.13
C GLN A 167 4.71 0.63 3.91
N ALA A 168 3.96 -0.33 3.34
CA ALA A 168 4.35 -1.01 2.11
C ALA A 168 4.49 -0.04 0.92
N ARG A 169 3.57 0.92 0.78
CA ARG A 169 3.58 1.94 -0.26
C ARG A 169 4.78 2.89 -0.13
N ALA A 170 5.10 3.33 1.09
CA ALA A 170 6.25 4.18 1.36
C ALA A 170 7.59 3.48 1.08
N ALA A 171 7.69 2.18 1.41
CA ALA A 171 8.87 1.37 1.14
C ALA A 171 9.06 1.02 -0.35
N LEU A 172 8.01 1.07 -1.17
CA LEU A 172 7.97 0.54 -2.54
C LEU A 172 9.10 1.05 -3.47
N THR A 173 9.55 2.29 -3.30
CA THR A 173 10.62 2.88 -4.14
C THR A 173 12.01 2.78 -3.52
N GLN A 174 12.11 2.74 -2.18
CA GLN A 174 13.39 2.77 -1.46
C GLN A 174 13.90 1.37 -1.08
N SER A 175 12.99 0.46 -0.77
CA SER A 175 13.28 -0.94 -0.44
C SER A 175 12.09 -1.83 -0.84
N PRO A 176 12.03 -2.30 -2.10
CA PRO A 176 11.00 -3.22 -2.55
C PRO A 176 10.93 -4.52 -1.71
N ALA A 177 12.06 -4.95 -1.12
CA ALA A 177 12.10 -6.07 -0.19
C ALA A 177 11.32 -5.79 1.12
N ALA A 178 11.48 -4.60 1.71
CA ALA A 178 10.70 -4.21 2.89
C ALA A 178 9.21 -4.02 2.55
N ALA A 179 8.90 -3.50 1.36
CA ALA A 179 7.52 -3.44 0.86
C ALA A 179 6.90 -4.84 0.72
N LEU A 180 7.65 -5.83 0.22
CA LEU A 180 7.20 -7.22 0.13
C LEU A 180 6.93 -7.83 1.52
N ALA A 181 7.77 -7.53 2.49
CA ALA A 181 7.59 -7.98 3.87
C ALA A 181 6.30 -7.41 4.48
N ALA A 182 6.03 -6.10 4.35
CA ALA A 182 4.82 -5.46 4.85
C ALA A 182 3.53 -5.98 4.16
N VAL A 183 3.57 -6.21 2.83
CA VAL A 183 2.46 -6.85 2.09
C VAL A 183 2.19 -8.28 2.57
N ASN A 184 3.26 -9.05 2.85
CA ASN A 184 3.12 -10.40 3.40
C ASN A 184 2.62 -10.40 4.84
N GLN A 185 3.04 -9.46 5.67
CA GLN A 185 2.50 -9.25 7.02
C GLN A 185 1.00 -8.96 6.96
N HIS A 186 0.54 -8.09 6.03
CA HIS A 186 -0.89 -7.83 5.83
C HIS A 186 -1.67 -9.07 5.36
N ARG A 187 -1.02 -10.01 4.65
CA ARG A 187 -1.64 -11.29 4.28
C ARG A 187 -1.84 -12.21 5.49
N THR A 188 -0.90 -12.20 6.43
CA THR A 188 -0.94 -13.04 7.64
C THR A 188 -1.87 -12.48 8.71
N GLU A 189 -1.80 -11.17 8.98
CA GLU A 189 -2.63 -10.51 9.99
C GLU A 189 -4.08 -10.31 9.52
N PHE A 190 -4.28 -10.04 8.22
CA PHE A 190 -5.58 -9.72 7.63
C PHE A 190 -5.90 -10.61 6.42
N PRO A 191 -5.98 -11.95 6.60
CA PRO A 191 -6.23 -12.89 5.50
C PRO A 191 -7.59 -12.66 4.83
N ARG A 192 -8.58 -12.19 5.62
CA ARG A 192 -9.93 -11.79 5.21
C ARG A 192 -10.19 -10.29 5.43
N GLY A 193 -9.14 -9.46 5.39
CA GLY A 193 -9.24 -8.02 5.58
C GLY A 193 -10.09 -7.31 4.51
N GLN A 194 -10.50 -6.08 4.80
CA GLN A 194 -11.27 -5.27 3.85
C GLN A 194 -10.39 -4.72 2.70
N LEU A 195 -9.09 -4.50 2.94
CA LEU A 195 -8.15 -3.94 1.98
C LEU A 195 -7.36 -5.01 1.19
N VAL A 196 -7.89 -6.23 1.08
CA VAL A 196 -7.28 -7.34 0.32
C VAL A 196 -6.95 -6.96 -1.13
N ALA A 197 -7.83 -6.22 -1.82
CA ALA A 197 -7.56 -5.79 -3.20
C ALA A 197 -6.37 -4.82 -3.27
N GLU A 198 -6.24 -3.88 -2.33
CA GLU A 198 -5.10 -2.96 -2.28
C GLU A 198 -3.81 -3.71 -1.92
N ARG A 199 -3.87 -4.71 -1.02
CA ARG A 199 -2.73 -5.61 -0.74
C ARG A 199 -2.23 -6.30 -2.01
N GLU A 200 -3.11 -6.94 -2.79
CA GLU A 200 -2.68 -7.66 -3.99
C GLU A 200 -2.17 -6.70 -5.08
N PHE A 201 -2.77 -5.51 -5.23
CA PHE A 201 -2.25 -4.47 -6.13
C PHE A 201 -0.85 -3.99 -5.74
N LEU A 202 -0.58 -3.78 -4.45
CA LEU A 202 0.76 -3.48 -3.96
C LEU A 202 1.71 -4.67 -4.16
N ALA A 203 1.27 -5.91 -3.94
CA ALA A 203 2.07 -7.11 -4.17
C ALA A 203 2.57 -7.20 -5.63
N ILE A 204 1.70 -6.94 -6.61
CA ILE A 204 2.05 -6.95 -8.03
C ILE A 204 3.10 -5.87 -8.35
N GLN A 205 2.92 -4.65 -7.85
CA GLN A 205 3.90 -3.56 -8.03
C GLN A 205 5.26 -3.86 -7.40
N VAL A 206 5.27 -4.50 -6.21
CA VAL A 206 6.49 -4.91 -5.53
C VAL A 206 7.22 -6.00 -6.31
N LEU A 207 6.51 -7.02 -6.79
CA LEU A 207 7.08 -8.11 -7.59
C LEU A 207 7.68 -7.58 -8.90
N ALA A 208 6.97 -6.70 -9.60
CA ALA A 208 7.48 -6.02 -10.80
C ALA A 208 8.77 -5.23 -10.50
N ARG A 209 8.81 -4.46 -9.41
CA ARG A 209 10.04 -3.73 -9.00
C ARG A 209 11.20 -4.62 -8.54
N LEU A 210 10.93 -5.86 -8.15
CA LEU A 210 11.95 -6.86 -7.82
C LEU A 210 12.44 -7.64 -9.05
N GLY A 211 11.99 -7.31 -10.26
CA GLY A 211 12.30 -8.08 -11.48
C GLY A 211 11.60 -9.44 -11.55
N ARG A 212 10.67 -9.73 -10.64
CA ARG A 212 9.94 -11.01 -10.54
C ARG A 212 8.73 -10.99 -11.47
N ALA A 213 8.98 -10.77 -12.76
CA ALA A 213 7.97 -10.47 -13.76
C ALA A 213 6.91 -11.58 -13.93
N ASP A 214 7.32 -12.86 -13.90
CA ASP A 214 6.39 -13.98 -14.04
C ASP A 214 5.43 -14.10 -12.86
N GLU A 215 5.93 -13.91 -11.64
CA GLU A 215 5.08 -13.85 -10.44
C GLU A 215 4.16 -12.62 -10.44
N ALA A 216 4.64 -11.48 -10.94
CA ALA A 216 3.82 -10.28 -11.09
C ALA A 216 2.67 -10.50 -12.09
N ARG A 217 2.94 -11.14 -13.24
CA ARG A 217 1.94 -11.49 -14.27
C ARG A 217 0.91 -12.49 -13.75
N ALA A 218 1.34 -13.63 -13.20
CA ALA A 218 0.42 -14.63 -12.64
C ALA A 218 -0.49 -14.05 -11.53
N ARG A 219 0.06 -13.17 -10.70
CA ARG A 219 -0.71 -12.50 -9.63
C ARG A 219 -1.62 -11.39 -10.16
N ALA A 220 -1.25 -10.74 -11.26
CA ALA A 220 -2.09 -9.77 -11.96
C ALA A 220 -3.31 -10.43 -12.63
N GLU A 221 -3.13 -11.59 -13.26
CA GLU A 221 -4.22 -12.39 -13.82
C GLU A 221 -5.22 -12.82 -12.73
N ALA A 222 -4.70 -13.38 -11.63
CA ALA A 222 -5.52 -13.76 -10.47
C ALA A 222 -6.24 -12.54 -9.84
N PHE A 223 -5.60 -11.36 -9.82
CA PHE A 223 -6.23 -10.13 -9.37
C PHE A 223 -7.39 -9.70 -10.29
N LEU A 224 -7.19 -9.72 -11.61
CA LEU A 224 -8.21 -9.32 -12.59
C LEU A 224 -9.42 -10.26 -12.59
N ALA A 225 -9.19 -11.57 -12.40
CA ALA A 225 -10.25 -12.56 -12.25
C ALA A 225 -11.05 -12.36 -10.95
N ARG A 226 -10.38 -12.01 -9.83
CA ARG A 226 -11.01 -11.88 -8.51
C ARG A 226 -11.63 -10.50 -8.23
N PHE A 227 -11.07 -9.44 -8.82
CA PHE A 227 -11.45 -8.05 -8.57
C PHE A 227 -11.68 -7.26 -9.88
N PRO A 228 -12.54 -7.73 -10.81
CA PRO A 228 -12.69 -7.15 -12.14
C PRO A 228 -13.13 -5.67 -12.11
N SER A 229 -13.95 -5.28 -11.14
CA SER A 229 -14.44 -3.91 -10.96
C SER A 229 -13.57 -3.04 -10.05
N SER A 230 -12.33 -3.44 -9.75
CA SER A 230 -11.44 -2.65 -8.88
C SER A 230 -10.94 -1.37 -9.57
N PRO A 231 -10.83 -0.22 -8.85
CA PRO A 231 -10.18 1.01 -9.35
C PRO A 231 -8.71 0.84 -9.78
N ASN A 232 -8.09 -0.30 -9.45
CA ASN A 232 -6.72 -0.64 -9.84
C ASN A 232 -6.64 -1.59 -11.06
N ALA A 233 -7.76 -2.11 -11.58
CA ALA A 233 -7.78 -3.12 -12.64
C ALA A 233 -7.00 -2.68 -13.90
N ASP A 234 -7.22 -1.45 -14.39
CA ASP A 234 -6.51 -0.94 -15.57
C ASP A 234 -5.01 -0.69 -15.32
N ARG A 235 -4.62 -0.40 -14.07
CA ARG A 235 -3.22 -0.29 -13.67
C ARG A 235 -2.56 -1.67 -13.60
N VAL A 236 -3.26 -2.68 -13.08
CA VAL A 236 -2.81 -4.07 -13.06
C VAL A 236 -2.64 -4.61 -14.48
N ARG A 237 -3.58 -4.35 -15.39
CA ARG A 237 -3.47 -4.79 -16.79
C ARG A 237 -2.24 -4.21 -17.49
N ARG A 238 -1.89 -2.94 -17.23
CA ARG A 238 -0.65 -2.34 -17.75
C ARG A 238 0.62 -2.93 -17.15
N LEU A 239 0.63 -3.24 -15.85
CA LEU A 239 1.77 -3.89 -15.20
C LEU A 239 1.98 -5.33 -15.72
N ALA A 240 0.91 -6.03 -16.09
CA ALA A 240 0.99 -7.36 -16.69
C ALA A 240 1.51 -7.34 -18.15
N SER A 241 1.32 -6.23 -18.87
CA SER A 241 1.73 -6.07 -20.27
C SER A 241 3.07 -5.35 -20.46
N MET A 242 3.85 -5.17 -19.40
CA MET A 242 5.21 -4.62 -19.48
C MET A 242 6.20 -5.78 -19.58
N ASP A 243 6.95 -5.81 -20.69
CA ASP A 243 8.09 -6.71 -20.87
C ASP A 243 9.24 -6.37 -19.90
N PRO A 244 10.06 -7.36 -19.50
CA PRO A 244 11.11 -7.22 -18.49
C PRO A 244 12.34 -6.42 -18.94
#